data_AF-A0AB35VWS2-F1
#
_entry.id   AF-A0AB35VWS2-F1
#
_cell.length_a   1.000
_cell.length_b   1.000
_cell.length_c   1.000
_cell.angle_alpha   90.00
_cell.angle_beta   90.00
_cell.angle_gamma   90.00
#
_symmetry.space_group_name_H-M   'P 1'
#
loop_
_entity.id
_entity.type
_entity.pdbx_description
1 polymer ?
#
loop_
_entity_poly.entity_id
_entity_poly.type
_entity_poly.pdbx_seq_one_letter_code
_entity_poly.pdbx_strand_id
1 'polypeptide(L)'
;MRKFLQSMLPLCIIPAIMVGCVSSPQHTTTGKTSPNGKRIFIPQERVIIERPIPPKVEPASYRAWLNTGDHYERVREYEKFLARNNVAGIVPSFELLRSARDWQKCGSSEYAVPNRELWNNSLSTLRVFKYLIAAKVLTDFEVTSVYRDLPLNQCAGGASSSKHLFNSAIDFRIGPEIPQPQDYAFIENTKFKLCQFWAQHGQSLNLGIGLYSSGQIHIDTQGYRTWGPDLTRNTSMCNF
;
A
#
# COMPACT_ATOMS: atom_id res chain seq x y z
N MET A 1 -24.78 54.08 42.09
CA MET A 1 -23.72 54.81 42.82
C MET A 1 -22.39 54.52 42.14
N ARG A 2 -21.73 55.57 41.61
CA ARG A 2 -20.35 55.53 41.07
C ARG A 2 -19.35 55.28 42.21
N LYS A 3 -18.26 54.55 41.91
CA LYS A 3 -16.89 54.68 42.49
C LYS A 3 -15.99 53.68 41.73
N PHE A 4 -15.21 54.13 40.76
CA PHE A 4 -13.87 54.73 40.81
C PHE A 4 -12.77 53.68 40.52
N LEU A 5 -12.13 53.88 39.36
CA LEU A 5 -10.88 53.27 38.90
C LEU A 5 -9.78 53.39 39.96
N GLN A 6 -8.98 52.32 40.14
CA GLN A 6 -7.54 52.46 40.28
C GLN A 6 -6.84 51.37 39.46
N SER A 7 -6.14 51.84 38.44
CA SER A 7 -5.16 51.13 37.63
C SER A 7 -3.94 50.80 38.48
N MET A 8 -3.49 49.54 38.45
CA MET A 8 -2.17 49.13 38.90
C MET A 8 -1.53 48.32 37.77
N LEU A 9 -0.54 48.92 37.12
CA LEU A 9 0.39 48.28 36.19
C LEU A 9 1.16 47.18 36.93
N PRO A 10 1.16 45.91 36.47
CA PRO A 10 2.21 44.99 36.86
C PRO A 10 3.43 45.21 35.95
N LEU A 11 4.54 45.57 36.57
CA LEU A 11 5.88 45.60 35.99
C LEU A 11 6.20 44.22 35.39
N CYS A 12 6.39 44.15 34.07
CA CYS A 12 6.97 42.98 33.42
C CYS A 12 8.45 42.86 33.82
N ILE A 13 8.76 41.96 34.74
CA ILE A 13 10.13 41.49 34.94
C ILE A 13 10.37 40.40 33.88
N ILE A 14 11.13 40.75 32.84
CA ILE A 14 11.63 39.80 31.84
C ILE A 14 12.77 39.02 32.51
N PRO A 15 12.67 37.69 32.73
CA PRO A 15 13.83 36.92 33.10
C PRO A 15 14.74 36.81 31.88
N ALA A 16 15.96 37.35 31.99
CA ALA A 16 17.04 37.06 31.07
C ALA A 16 17.42 35.58 31.19
N ILE A 17 16.82 34.72 30.35
CA ILE A 17 17.24 33.33 30.22
C ILE A 17 18.53 33.35 29.41
N MET A 18 19.63 33.04 30.08
CA MET A 18 20.94 32.81 29.50
C MET A 18 20.82 31.74 28.40
N VAL A 19 21.07 32.12 27.15
CA VAL A 19 21.31 31.18 26.06
C VAL A 19 22.68 30.55 26.31
N GLY A 20 22.69 29.41 27.00
CA GLY A 20 23.87 28.57 27.09
C GLY A 20 24.11 27.89 25.75
N CYS A 21 25.14 28.32 25.03
CA CYS A 21 25.68 27.55 23.90
C CYS A 21 26.20 26.21 24.43
N VAL A 22 25.44 25.13 24.27
CA VAL A 22 25.98 23.77 24.35
C VAL A 22 26.74 23.51 23.06
N SER A 23 28.02 23.86 23.05
CA SER A 23 28.97 23.30 22.09
C SER A 23 29.16 21.82 22.43
N SER A 24 28.48 20.95 21.68
CA SER A 24 28.83 19.52 21.66
C SER A 24 30.32 19.38 21.38
N PRO A 25 31.09 18.61 22.18
CA PRO A 25 32.46 18.31 21.82
C PRO A 25 32.42 17.57 20.48
N GLN A 26 33.09 18.13 19.46
CA GLN A 26 33.54 17.32 18.35
C GLN A 26 34.46 16.26 18.95
N HIS A 27 33.96 15.04 19.11
CA HIS A 27 34.81 13.88 19.26
C HIS A 27 35.57 13.74 17.95
N THR A 28 36.69 14.43 17.84
CA THR A 28 37.80 14.02 17.00
C THR A 28 38.21 12.65 17.51
N THR A 29 37.73 11.61 16.83
CA THR A 29 38.26 10.27 16.95
C THR A 29 39.69 10.27 16.40
N THR A 30 40.63 10.80 17.18
CA THR A 30 42.02 10.34 17.13
C THR A 30 42.01 8.88 17.52
N GLY A 31 41.87 8.02 16.52
CA GLY A 31 41.95 6.58 16.69
C GLY A 31 43.31 6.22 17.25
N LYS A 32 43.36 5.91 18.55
CA LYS A 32 44.44 5.09 19.10
C LYS A 32 44.33 3.72 18.44
N THR A 33 45.33 3.41 17.63
CA THR A 33 45.52 2.14 16.93
C THR A 33 45.79 1.04 17.95
N SER A 34 44.86 0.09 18.08
CA SER A 34 45.17 -1.24 18.58
C SER A 34 45.79 -2.05 17.43
N PRO A 35 46.91 -2.78 17.59
CA PRO A 35 47.69 -3.25 16.45
C PRO A 35 47.13 -4.47 15.71
N ASN A 36 45.92 -4.97 16.03
CA ASN A 36 45.47 -6.26 15.49
C ASN A 36 43.96 -6.40 15.20
N GLY A 37 43.22 -5.30 15.11
CA GLY A 37 41.81 -5.34 14.70
C GLY A 37 41.66 -5.05 13.20
N LYS A 38 41.31 -6.05 12.38
CA LYS A 38 40.87 -5.81 11.00
C LYS A 38 39.66 -4.86 11.05
N ARG A 39 39.84 -3.58 10.70
CA ARG A 39 38.73 -2.64 10.51
C ARG A 39 37.91 -3.14 9.33
N ILE A 40 36.70 -3.60 9.59
CA ILE A 40 35.75 -3.94 8.54
C ILE A 40 35.41 -2.64 7.82
N PHE A 41 35.85 -2.52 6.57
CA PHE A 41 35.41 -1.46 5.68
C PHE A 41 33.95 -1.74 5.33
N ILE A 42 33.04 -0.94 5.87
CA ILE A 42 31.63 -0.95 5.45
C ILE A 42 31.54 0.03 4.27
N PRO A 43 31.43 -0.46 3.01
CA PRO A 43 31.19 0.44 1.89
C PRO A 43 29.93 1.26 2.16
N GLN A 44 30.04 2.57 2.01
CA GLN A 44 28.91 3.51 2.07
C GLN A 44 28.14 3.39 0.75
N GLU A 45 27.53 2.24 0.50
CA GLU A 45 26.67 2.07 -0.67
C GLU A 45 25.37 2.84 -0.42
N ARG A 46 25.10 3.86 -1.24
CA ARG A 46 23.85 4.61 -1.15
C ARG A 46 22.72 3.68 -1.59
N VAL A 47 21.80 3.39 -0.69
CA VAL A 47 20.56 2.68 -1.02
C VAL A 47 19.72 3.60 -1.91
N ILE A 48 19.69 3.33 -3.21
CA ILE A 48 18.83 4.04 -4.15
C ILE A 48 17.42 3.47 -4.03
N ILE A 49 16.51 4.24 -3.44
CA ILE A 49 15.11 3.85 -3.24
C ILE A 49 14.22 4.32 -4.39
N GLU A 50 14.65 5.33 -5.16
CA GLU A 50 13.92 5.81 -6.32
C GLU A 50 14.36 5.06 -7.58
N ARG A 51 13.41 4.40 -8.25
CA ARG A 51 13.66 3.69 -9.50
C ARG A 51 12.69 4.11 -10.60
N PRO A 52 13.09 4.00 -11.88
CA PRO A 52 12.17 4.18 -13.00
C PRO A 52 10.98 3.22 -12.88
N ILE A 53 9.77 3.74 -13.04
CA ILE A 53 8.54 2.92 -13.01
C ILE A 53 8.30 2.38 -14.42
N PRO A 54 8.26 1.06 -14.62
CA PRO A 54 7.95 0.49 -15.93
C PRO A 54 6.55 0.93 -16.40
N PRO A 55 6.37 1.26 -17.69
CA PRO A 55 5.03 1.53 -18.20
C PRO A 55 4.18 0.26 -18.12
N LYS A 56 2.94 0.41 -17.66
CA LYS A 56 1.96 -0.69 -17.64
C LYS A 56 1.45 -0.93 -19.06
N VAL A 57 1.72 -2.11 -19.62
CA VAL A 57 1.35 -2.48 -21.00
C VAL A 57 0.13 -3.38 -20.99
N GLU A 58 -0.87 -3.04 -21.80
CA GLU A 58 -2.08 -3.85 -21.92
C GLU A 58 -1.78 -5.22 -22.57
N PRO A 59 -2.09 -6.33 -21.87
CA PRO A 59 -1.86 -7.68 -22.40
C PRO A 59 -2.72 -7.99 -23.63
N ALA A 60 -2.16 -8.77 -24.57
CA ALA A 60 -2.93 -9.29 -25.71
C ALA A 60 -4.11 -10.17 -25.27
N SER A 61 -3.98 -10.88 -24.15
CA SER A 61 -5.06 -11.70 -23.61
C SER A 61 -6.24 -10.87 -23.12
N TYR A 62 -6.00 -9.68 -22.58
CA TYR A 62 -7.07 -8.75 -22.20
C TYR A 62 -7.84 -8.27 -23.44
N ARG A 63 -7.14 -7.89 -24.51
CA ARG A 63 -7.78 -7.52 -25.79
C ARG A 63 -8.59 -8.66 -26.38
N ALA A 64 -8.06 -9.88 -26.37
CA ALA A 64 -8.79 -11.06 -26.83
C ALA A 64 -10.05 -11.30 -25.98
N TRP A 65 -9.93 -11.16 -24.66
CA TRP A 65 -11.05 -11.31 -23.74
C TRP A 65 -12.15 -10.25 -23.96
N LEU A 66 -11.78 -8.98 -24.16
CA LEU A 66 -12.73 -7.90 -24.49
C LEU A 66 -13.56 -8.19 -25.75
N ASN A 67 -12.99 -8.91 -26.72
CA ASN A 67 -13.66 -9.26 -27.98
C ASN A 67 -14.58 -10.50 -27.87
N THR A 68 -14.82 -11.02 -26.66
CA THR A 68 -15.72 -12.16 -26.45
C THR A 68 -17.00 -11.73 -25.73
N GLY A 69 -18.15 -12.21 -26.21
CA GLY A 69 -19.45 -11.94 -25.59
C GLY A 69 -19.76 -10.45 -25.44
N ASP A 70 -20.20 -10.07 -24.24
CA ASP A 70 -20.56 -8.70 -23.84
C ASP A 70 -19.47 -8.03 -22.97
N HIS A 71 -18.25 -8.58 -22.96
CA HIS A 71 -17.21 -8.12 -22.05
C HIS A 71 -16.84 -6.66 -22.29
N TYR A 72 -16.74 -6.22 -23.54
CA TYR A 72 -16.45 -4.83 -23.86
C TYR A 72 -17.48 -3.88 -23.24
N GLU A 73 -18.77 -4.13 -23.45
CA GLU A 73 -19.87 -3.33 -22.91
C GLU A 73 -19.83 -3.30 -21.39
N ARG A 74 -19.67 -4.47 -20.74
CA ARG A 74 -19.61 -4.58 -19.28
C ARG A 74 -18.43 -3.81 -18.69
N VAL A 75 -17.26 -3.87 -19.34
CA VAL A 75 -16.09 -3.08 -18.93
C VAL A 75 -16.38 -1.59 -19.05
N ARG A 76 -16.92 -1.14 -20.18
CA ARG A 76 -17.24 0.28 -20.39
C ARG A 76 -18.24 0.81 -19.36
N GLU A 77 -19.22 0.00 -18.96
CA GLU A 77 -20.16 0.36 -17.92
C GLU A 77 -19.50 0.46 -16.55
N TYR A 78 -18.65 -0.50 -16.19
CA TYR A 78 -17.92 -0.48 -14.92
C TYR A 78 -16.96 0.72 -14.86
N GLU A 79 -16.22 1.01 -15.93
CA GLU A 79 -15.36 2.19 -16.02
C GLU A 79 -16.15 3.50 -15.85
N LYS A 80 -17.33 3.62 -16.46
CA LYS A 80 -18.22 4.77 -16.27
C LYS A 80 -18.67 4.90 -14.81
N PHE A 81 -19.01 3.78 -14.16
CA PHE A 81 -19.34 3.77 -12.74
C PHE A 81 -18.18 4.26 -11.87
N LEU A 82 -16.96 3.76 -12.12
CA LEU A 82 -15.76 4.19 -11.38
C LEU A 82 -15.45 5.67 -11.61
N ALA A 83 -15.62 6.16 -12.83
CA ALA A 83 -15.40 7.57 -13.18
C ALA A 83 -16.37 8.49 -12.46
N ARG A 84 -17.67 8.16 -12.45
CA ARG A 84 -18.71 8.90 -11.70
C ARG A 84 -18.44 8.97 -10.20
N ASN A 85 -17.75 7.97 -9.65
CA ASN A 85 -17.37 7.89 -8.24
C ASN A 85 -15.96 8.42 -7.95
N ASN A 86 -15.29 9.04 -8.93
CA ASN A 86 -13.95 9.63 -8.80
C ASN A 86 -12.85 8.62 -8.42
N VAL A 87 -13.01 7.35 -8.80
CA VAL A 87 -12.05 6.26 -8.56
C VAL A 87 -11.59 5.55 -9.85
N ALA A 88 -11.82 6.14 -11.02
CA ALA A 88 -11.25 5.66 -12.28
C ALA A 88 -9.81 6.14 -12.49
N GLY A 89 -9.07 5.46 -13.38
CA GLY A 89 -7.74 5.87 -13.84
C GLY A 89 -6.61 5.69 -12.81
N ILE A 90 -6.89 5.04 -11.68
CA ILE A 90 -5.92 4.77 -10.61
C ILE A 90 -5.05 3.55 -10.97
N VAL A 91 -5.72 2.50 -11.43
CA VAL A 91 -5.16 1.22 -11.86
C VAL A 91 -5.71 0.98 -13.27
N PRO A 92 -4.91 0.54 -14.25
CA PRO A 92 -5.43 0.27 -15.58
C PRO A 92 -6.43 -0.89 -15.54
N SER A 93 -7.43 -0.85 -16.42
CA SER A 93 -8.55 -1.79 -16.40
C SER A 93 -8.11 -3.25 -16.49
N PHE A 94 -7.06 -3.58 -17.25
CA PHE A 94 -6.53 -4.95 -17.37
C PHE A 94 -5.90 -5.50 -16.08
N GLU A 95 -5.46 -4.64 -15.16
CA GLU A 95 -5.04 -5.07 -13.82
C GLU A 95 -6.22 -5.07 -12.85
N LEU A 96 -7.07 -4.03 -12.91
CA LEU A 96 -8.23 -3.89 -12.02
C LEU A 96 -9.27 -5.00 -12.21
N LEU A 97 -9.37 -5.56 -13.42
CA LEU A 97 -10.29 -6.65 -13.76
C LEU A 97 -9.63 -8.02 -13.69
N ARG A 98 -8.37 -8.12 -13.26
CA ARG A 98 -7.68 -9.40 -13.08
C ARG A 98 -8.41 -10.24 -12.04
N SER A 99 -8.80 -11.47 -12.41
CA SER A 99 -9.63 -12.32 -11.55
C SER A 99 -8.83 -12.91 -10.39
N ALA A 100 -7.85 -13.76 -10.69
CA ALA A 100 -6.92 -14.38 -9.74
C ALA A 100 -5.61 -14.73 -10.44
N ARG A 101 -4.53 -14.98 -9.70
CA ARG A 101 -3.29 -15.55 -10.27
C ARG A 101 -3.48 -16.99 -10.75
N ASP A 102 -4.25 -17.78 -10.01
CA ASP A 102 -4.50 -19.19 -10.30
C ASP A 102 -5.60 -19.42 -11.35
N TRP A 103 -6.07 -18.38 -12.05
CA TRP A 103 -7.16 -18.48 -13.03
C TRP A 103 -6.94 -19.63 -14.03
N GLN A 104 -5.70 -19.77 -14.53
CA GLN A 104 -5.35 -20.77 -15.54
C GLN A 104 -5.39 -22.18 -14.96
N LYS A 105 -4.80 -22.37 -13.77
CA LYS A 105 -4.85 -23.63 -13.03
C LYS A 105 -6.29 -24.03 -12.72
N CYS A 106 -7.15 -23.05 -12.46
CA CYS A 106 -8.56 -23.22 -12.15
C CYS A 106 -9.49 -23.30 -13.37
N GLY A 107 -8.95 -23.25 -14.60
CA GLY A 107 -9.76 -23.26 -15.82
C GLY A 107 -10.80 -22.13 -15.89
N SER A 108 -10.55 -21.03 -15.19
CA SER A 108 -11.46 -19.88 -15.09
C SER A 108 -11.03 -18.75 -16.02
N SER A 109 -11.84 -17.70 -16.18
CA SER A 109 -11.44 -16.55 -16.99
C SER A 109 -10.34 -15.74 -16.29
N GLU A 110 -9.36 -15.27 -17.06
CA GLU A 110 -8.26 -14.42 -16.57
C GLU A 110 -8.76 -13.05 -16.06
N TYR A 111 -9.88 -12.57 -16.60
CA TYR A 111 -10.49 -11.29 -16.24
C TYR A 111 -11.97 -11.46 -15.90
N ALA A 112 -12.48 -10.61 -15.03
CA ALA A 112 -13.89 -10.63 -14.66
C ALA A 112 -14.38 -9.22 -14.31
N VAL A 113 -15.55 -8.86 -14.83
CA VAL A 113 -16.31 -7.70 -14.35
C VAL A 113 -17.21 -8.16 -13.19
N PRO A 114 -17.13 -7.55 -11.99
CA PRO A 114 -18.03 -7.89 -10.90
C PRO A 114 -19.49 -7.64 -11.29
N ASN A 115 -20.41 -8.38 -10.66
CA ASN A 115 -21.84 -8.09 -10.80
C ASN A 115 -22.15 -6.68 -10.25
N ARG A 116 -23.16 -6.01 -10.83
CA ARG A 116 -23.46 -4.59 -10.54
C ARG A 116 -23.75 -4.33 -9.06
N GLU A 117 -24.34 -5.29 -8.37
CA GLU A 117 -24.66 -5.22 -6.95
C GLU A 117 -23.41 -5.09 -6.06
N LEU A 118 -22.26 -5.54 -6.56
CA LEU A 118 -20.97 -5.51 -5.85
C LEU A 118 -20.13 -4.28 -6.18
N TRP A 119 -20.55 -3.42 -7.10
CA TRP A 119 -19.73 -2.30 -7.57
C TRP A 119 -19.45 -1.27 -6.48
N ASN A 120 -20.43 -0.96 -5.63
CA ASN A 120 -20.25 0.00 -4.53
C ASN A 120 -19.21 -0.46 -3.50
N ASN A 121 -19.01 -1.77 -3.35
CA ASN A 121 -18.10 -2.32 -2.35
C ASN A 121 -16.62 -2.01 -2.65
N SER A 122 -16.26 -1.78 -3.91
CA SER A 122 -14.87 -1.47 -4.28
C SER A 122 -14.49 -0.02 -3.99
N LEU A 123 -15.46 0.89 -3.84
CA LEU A 123 -15.22 2.33 -3.81
C LEU A 123 -14.29 2.74 -2.67
N SER A 124 -14.51 2.21 -1.46
CA SER A 124 -13.68 2.54 -0.29
C SER A 124 -12.24 2.04 -0.47
N THR A 125 -12.06 0.80 -0.93
CA THR A 125 -10.72 0.23 -1.19
C THR A 125 -9.99 0.98 -2.30
N LEU A 126 -10.68 1.35 -3.39
CA LEU A 126 -10.09 2.15 -4.47
C LEU A 126 -9.73 3.57 -4.03
N ARG A 127 -10.48 4.20 -3.13
CA ARG A 127 -10.11 5.50 -2.54
C ARG A 127 -8.83 5.39 -1.71
N VAL A 128 -8.68 4.31 -0.93
CA VAL A 128 -7.42 4.03 -0.22
C VAL A 128 -6.27 3.87 -1.22
N PHE A 129 -6.46 3.07 -2.27
CA PHE A 129 -5.45 2.88 -3.32
C PHE A 129 -5.07 4.20 -4.01
N LYS A 130 -6.06 5.05 -4.32
CA LYS A 130 -5.86 6.41 -4.86
C LYS A 130 -4.95 7.22 -3.96
N TYR A 131 -5.20 7.20 -2.65
CA TYR A 131 -4.41 7.95 -1.68
C TYR A 131 -2.99 7.42 -1.57
N LEU A 132 -2.82 6.09 -1.50
CA LEU A 132 -1.50 5.45 -1.43
C LEU A 132 -0.62 5.83 -2.63
N ILE A 133 -1.20 5.92 -3.82
CA ILE A 133 -0.49 6.35 -5.03
C ILE A 133 -0.19 7.85 -5.00
N ALA A 134 -1.19 8.69 -4.68
CA ALA A 134 -1.01 10.14 -4.60
C ALA A 134 0.04 10.56 -3.57
N ALA A 135 0.11 9.84 -2.44
CA ALA A 135 1.09 10.05 -1.38
C ALA A 135 2.46 9.41 -1.66
N LYS A 136 2.66 8.78 -2.82
CA LYS A 136 3.89 8.03 -3.18
C LYS A 136 4.26 6.96 -2.15
N VAL A 137 3.25 6.37 -1.50
CA VAL A 137 3.41 5.13 -0.72
C VAL A 137 3.52 3.95 -1.67
N LEU A 138 2.65 3.89 -2.68
CA LEU A 138 2.72 2.93 -3.79
C LEU A 138 3.12 3.64 -5.08
N THR A 139 4.20 3.18 -5.71
CA THR A 139 4.68 3.75 -6.99
C THR A 139 4.83 2.66 -8.03
N ASP A 140 5.75 1.72 -7.81
CA ASP A 140 5.96 0.56 -8.67
C ASP A 140 5.32 -0.69 -8.07
N PHE A 141 4.11 -0.99 -8.55
CA PHE A 141 3.29 -2.11 -8.11
C PHE A 141 2.52 -2.69 -9.30
N GLU A 142 1.98 -3.88 -9.16
CA GLU A 142 1.06 -4.50 -10.12
C GLU A 142 -0.12 -5.13 -9.38
N VAL A 143 -1.35 -4.77 -9.77
CA VAL A 143 -2.56 -5.42 -9.24
C VAL A 143 -2.79 -6.75 -9.97
N THR A 144 -3.00 -7.81 -9.18
CA THR A 144 -2.94 -9.21 -9.62
C THR A 144 -4.21 -10.02 -9.33
N SER A 145 -5.11 -9.51 -8.48
CA SER A 145 -6.44 -10.09 -8.24
C SER A 145 -7.33 -9.06 -7.55
N VAL A 146 -8.57 -8.94 -8.01
CA VAL A 146 -9.55 -7.99 -7.43
C VAL A 146 -10.87 -8.69 -7.15
N TYR A 147 -11.66 -8.96 -8.19
CA TYR A 147 -12.92 -9.70 -8.04
C TYR A 147 -12.72 -11.17 -8.43
N ARG A 148 -13.21 -12.07 -7.59
CA ARG A 148 -13.28 -13.51 -7.86
C ARG A 148 -14.72 -13.96 -7.75
N ASP A 149 -15.19 -14.72 -8.74
CA ASP A 149 -16.44 -15.46 -8.56
C ASP A 149 -16.23 -16.61 -7.56
N LEU A 150 -17.35 -17.22 -7.14
CA LEU A 150 -17.33 -18.27 -6.13
C LEU A 150 -16.50 -19.50 -6.55
N PRO A 151 -16.68 -20.07 -7.76
CA PRO A 151 -15.88 -21.21 -8.21
C PRO A 151 -14.38 -20.92 -8.23
N LEU A 152 -13.96 -19.77 -8.77
CA LEU A 152 -12.55 -19.39 -8.82
C LEU A 152 -11.97 -19.16 -7.42
N ASN A 153 -12.71 -18.49 -6.53
CA ASN A 153 -12.25 -18.28 -5.17
C ASN A 153 -12.03 -19.62 -4.44
N GLN A 154 -12.94 -20.58 -4.58
CA GLN A 154 -12.79 -21.91 -3.98
C GLN A 154 -11.60 -22.68 -4.56
N CYS A 155 -11.45 -22.72 -5.87
CA CYS A 155 -10.32 -23.41 -6.52
C CYS A 155 -8.96 -22.80 -6.14
N ALA A 156 -8.87 -21.48 -6.05
CA ALA A 156 -7.68 -20.75 -5.64
C ALA A 156 -7.40 -20.84 -4.12
N GLY A 157 -8.13 -21.68 -3.37
CA GLY A 157 -7.96 -21.86 -1.92
C GLY A 157 -8.38 -20.64 -1.10
N GLY A 158 -9.21 -19.76 -1.65
CA GLY A 158 -9.74 -18.59 -0.95
C GLY A 158 -10.74 -18.98 0.14
N ALA A 159 -10.71 -18.24 1.26
CA ALA A 159 -11.68 -18.42 2.33
C ALA A 159 -13.12 -18.15 1.84
N SER A 160 -14.11 -18.80 2.46
CA SER A 160 -15.53 -18.54 2.20
C SER A 160 -15.95 -17.09 2.51
N SER A 161 -15.26 -16.44 3.44
CA SER A 161 -15.44 -15.04 3.82
C SER A 161 -14.54 -14.07 3.04
N SER A 162 -13.88 -14.54 1.97
CA SER A 162 -12.95 -13.77 1.14
C SER A 162 -13.58 -12.48 0.64
N LYS A 163 -12.84 -11.37 0.78
CA LYS A 163 -13.29 -10.04 0.35
C LYS A 163 -13.25 -9.85 -1.16
N HIS A 164 -12.59 -10.74 -1.90
CA HIS A 164 -12.63 -10.76 -3.37
C HIS A 164 -13.99 -11.17 -3.93
N LEU A 165 -14.72 -12.04 -3.22
CA LEU A 165 -16.10 -12.43 -3.58
C LEU A 165 -17.04 -11.23 -3.59
N PHE A 166 -16.71 -10.22 -2.78
CA PHE A 166 -17.53 -9.02 -2.60
C PHE A 166 -16.96 -7.79 -3.31
N ASN A 167 -16.00 -7.98 -4.23
CA ASN A 167 -15.32 -6.88 -4.93
C ASN A 167 -14.78 -5.80 -3.98
N SER A 168 -14.33 -6.20 -2.79
CA SER A 168 -13.86 -5.29 -1.73
C SER A 168 -12.35 -5.36 -1.50
N ALA A 169 -11.66 -6.30 -2.14
CA ALA A 169 -10.24 -6.54 -1.96
C ALA A 169 -9.43 -6.32 -3.23
N ILE A 170 -8.17 -5.97 -3.04
CA ILE A 170 -7.16 -5.84 -4.08
C ILE A 170 -5.90 -6.55 -3.60
N ASP A 171 -5.45 -7.54 -4.37
CA ASP A 171 -4.15 -8.17 -4.22
C ASP A 171 -3.18 -7.58 -5.23
N PHE A 172 -1.99 -7.21 -4.77
CA PHE A 172 -0.95 -6.64 -5.60
C PHE A 172 0.44 -7.09 -5.18
N ARG A 173 1.41 -6.92 -6.07
CA ARG A 173 2.84 -7.05 -5.79
C ARG A 173 3.54 -5.71 -5.89
N ILE A 174 4.65 -5.58 -5.18
CA ILE A 174 5.55 -4.43 -5.29
C ILE A 174 6.71 -4.85 -6.18
N GLY A 175 6.93 -4.10 -7.27
CA GLY A 175 7.95 -4.42 -8.24
C GLY A 175 7.71 -5.68 -9.08
N PRO A 176 8.78 -6.27 -9.64
CA PRO A 176 8.64 -7.35 -10.61
C PRO A 176 8.14 -8.64 -9.96
N GLU A 177 7.56 -9.52 -10.78
CA GLU A 177 7.13 -10.87 -10.38
C GLU A 177 8.22 -11.68 -9.71
N ILE A 178 9.46 -11.51 -10.19
CA ILE A 178 10.65 -12.20 -9.70
C ILE A 178 11.65 -11.13 -9.25
N PRO A 179 11.58 -10.67 -7.99
CA PRO A 179 12.49 -9.69 -7.43
C PRO A 179 13.95 -10.14 -7.53
N GLN A 180 14.81 -9.24 -8.00
CA GLN A 180 16.25 -9.39 -7.98
C GLN A 180 16.83 -8.73 -6.71
N PRO A 181 18.10 -9.02 -6.33
CA PRO A 181 18.72 -8.43 -5.13
C PRO A 181 18.57 -6.90 -4.99
N GLN A 182 18.65 -6.17 -6.11
CA GLN A 182 18.48 -4.72 -6.16
C GLN A 182 17.06 -4.22 -5.85
N ASP A 183 16.03 -5.08 -5.97
CA ASP A 183 14.63 -4.69 -5.75
C ASP A 183 14.22 -4.70 -4.28
N TYR A 184 14.91 -5.48 -3.44
CA TYR A 184 14.48 -5.72 -2.05
C TYR A 184 14.47 -4.45 -1.21
N ALA A 185 15.43 -3.55 -1.37
CA ALA A 185 15.44 -2.30 -0.63
C ALA A 185 14.19 -1.44 -0.92
N PHE A 186 13.76 -1.39 -2.19
CA PHE A 186 12.55 -0.71 -2.59
C PHE A 186 11.29 -1.41 -2.06
N ILE A 187 11.24 -2.74 -2.17
CA ILE A 187 10.11 -3.56 -1.71
C ILE A 187 9.89 -3.38 -0.21
N GLU A 188 10.95 -3.56 0.59
CA GLU A 188 10.87 -3.47 2.05
C GLU A 188 10.55 -2.04 2.51
N ASN A 189 11.13 -1.01 1.88
CA ASN A 189 10.77 0.37 2.18
C ASN A 189 9.30 0.69 1.83
N THR A 190 8.78 0.12 0.74
CA THR A 190 7.37 0.29 0.35
C THR A 190 6.43 -0.41 1.34
N LYS A 191 6.75 -1.64 1.77
CA LYS A 191 6.03 -2.34 2.84
C LYS A 191 6.04 -1.54 4.15
N PHE A 192 7.19 -0.98 4.53
CA PHE A 192 7.31 -0.14 5.70
C PHE A 192 6.37 1.08 5.64
N LYS A 193 6.36 1.82 4.52
CA LYS A 193 5.44 2.95 4.31
C LYS A 193 3.97 2.54 4.38
N LEU A 194 3.62 1.39 3.78
CA LEU A 194 2.25 0.84 3.87
C LEU A 194 1.85 0.59 5.32
N CYS A 195 2.74 0.01 6.11
CA CYS A 195 2.45 -0.26 7.51
C CYS A 195 2.37 1.02 8.37
N GLN A 196 3.19 2.03 8.09
CA GLN A 196 3.05 3.35 8.72
C GLN A 196 1.68 3.97 8.39
N PHE A 197 1.27 3.93 7.13
CA PHE A 197 -0.05 4.40 6.72
C PHE A 197 -1.17 3.65 7.45
N TRP A 198 -1.07 2.32 7.54
CA TRP A 198 -2.04 1.51 8.25
C TRP A 198 -2.10 1.82 9.76
N ALA A 199 -0.96 1.99 10.41
CA ALA A 199 -0.91 2.35 11.83
C ALA A 199 -1.57 3.71 12.11
N GLN A 200 -1.41 4.67 11.19
CA GLN A 200 -1.94 6.03 11.34
C GLN A 200 -3.43 6.14 10.97
N HIS A 201 -3.85 5.47 9.90
CA HIS A 201 -5.17 5.70 9.28
C HIS A 201 -6.06 4.46 9.28
N GLY A 202 -5.50 3.27 9.52
CA GLY A 202 -6.17 2.01 9.26
C GLY A 202 -7.45 1.81 10.06
N GLN A 203 -7.48 2.26 11.32
CA GLN A 203 -8.68 2.17 12.15
C GLN A 203 -9.83 3.02 11.56
N SER A 204 -9.55 4.26 11.18
CA SER A 204 -10.55 5.17 10.58
C SER A 204 -11.07 4.70 9.22
N LEU A 205 -10.28 3.90 8.52
CA LEU A 205 -10.58 3.40 7.17
C LEU A 205 -11.12 1.96 7.15
N ASN A 206 -11.26 1.31 8.31
CA ASN A 206 -11.51 -0.14 8.41
C ASN A 206 -10.56 -0.96 7.52
N LEU A 207 -9.29 -0.58 7.52
CA LEU A 207 -8.29 -1.10 6.59
C LEU A 207 -7.72 -2.44 7.04
N GLY A 208 -7.94 -3.47 6.23
CA GLY A 208 -7.27 -4.75 6.31
C GLY A 208 -6.00 -4.74 5.46
N ILE A 209 -4.86 -5.18 6.02
CA ILE A 209 -3.63 -5.45 5.27
C ILE A 209 -3.13 -6.86 5.52
N GLY A 210 -2.86 -7.61 4.46
CA GLY A 210 -2.33 -8.97 4.52
C GLY A 210 -1.08 -9.17 3.69
N LEU A 211 -0.28 -10.17 4.03
CA LEU A 211 0.83 -10.66 3.22
C LEU A 211 0.68 -12.17 3.03
N TYR A 212 0.45 -12.62 1.81
CA TYR A 212 0.46 -14.04 1.49
C TYR A 212 1.90 -14.59 1.46
N SER A 213 2.06 -15.89 1.69
CA SER A 213 3.35 -16.59 1.57
C SER A 213 4.01 -16.45 0.19
N SER A 214 3.21 -16.18 -0.85
CA SER A 214 3.69 -15.90 -2.20
C SER A 214 4.30 -14.51 -2.37
N GLY A 215 4.26 -13.65 -1.36
CA GLY A 215 4.72 -12.26 -1.40
C GLY A 215 3.65 -11.25 -1.84
N GLN A 216 2.46 -11.70 -2.26
CA GLN A 216 1.36 -10.81 -2.60
C GLN A 216 0.84 -10.09 -1.36
N ILE A 217 0.52 -8.81 -1.53
CA ILE A 217 -0.07 -7.97 -0.49
C ILE A 217 -1.56 -7.86 -0.76
N HIS A 218 -2.37 -8.11 0.26
CA HIS A 218 -3.82 -7.99 0.25
C HIS A 218 -4.23 -6.68 0.93
N ILE A 219 -5.14 -5.91 0.32
CA ILE A 219 -5.80 -4.77 0.96
C ILE A 219 -7.32 -4.84 0.78
N ASP A 220 -8.07 -4.57 1.85
CA ASP A 220 -9.52 -4.32 1.80
C ASP A 220 -9.94 -3.28 2.85
N THR A 221 -11.17 -2.77 2.73
CA THR A 221 -11.76 -1.78 3.66
C THR A 221 -12.92 -2.35 4.48
N GLN A 222 -12.86 -3.65 4.78
CA GLN A 222 -13.94 -4.41 5.45
C GLN A 222 -13.58 -4.82 6.89
N GLY A 223 -12.55 -4.20 7.49
CA GLY A 223 -12.22 -4.37 8.90
C GLY A 223 -10.75 -4.04 9.20
N TYR A 224 -10.50 -3.31 10.30
CA TYR A 224 -9.17 -2.94 10.76
C TYR A 224 -8.41 -4.15 11.30
N ARG A 225 -7.51 -4.72 10.49
CA ARG A 225 -6.76 -5.93 10.84
C ARG A 225 -5.49 -6.07 10.02
N THR A 226 -4.55 -6.83 10.57
CA THR A 226 -3.39 -7.30 9.82
C THR A 226 -3.15 -8.79 9.99
N TRP A 227 -2.58 -9.42 8.96
CA TRP A 227 -2.17 -10.82 8.98
C TRP A 227 -0.96 -11.04 8.05
N GLY A 228 -0.32 -12.21 8.14
CA GLY A 228 0.84 -12.57 7.33
C GLY A 228 0.81 -13.98 6.75
N PRO A 229 1.96 -14.53 6.32
CA PRO A 229 2.03 -15.78 5.58
C PRO A 229 1.36 -17.00 6.22
N ASP A 230 1.24 -17.03 7.55
CA ASP A 230 0.53 -18.09 8.30
C ASP A 230 -0.97 -17.80 8.50
N LEU A 231 -1.48 -16.76 7.85
CA LEU A 231 -2.84 -16.23 7.96
C LEU A 231 -3.21 -15.67 9.34
N THR A 232 -2.23 -15.46 10.21
CA THR A 232 -2.43 -14.87 11.54
C THR A 232 -1.77 -13.50 11.65
N ARG A 233 -2.12 -12.76 12.71
CA ARG A 233 -1.48 -11.48 13.03
C ARG A 233 0.01 -11.64 13.36
N ASN A 234 0.44 -12.80 13.87
CA ASN A 234 1.79 -13.01 14.39
C ASN A 234 2.87 -12.90 13.30
N THR A 235 2.53 -13.26 12.06
CA THR A 235 3.44 -13.17 10.91
C THR A 235 3.21 -11.94 10.03
N SER A 236 2.37 -11.00 10.49
CA SER A 236 2.08 -9.80 9.72
C SER A 236 3.31 -8.95 9.44
N MET A 237 3.40 -8.39 8.23
CA MET A 237 4.43 -7.39 7.89
C MET A 237 4.30 -6.08 8.67
N CYS A 238 3.14 -5.82 9.29
CA CYS A 238 2.89 -4.64 10.12
C CYS A 238 2.84 -4.98 11.62
N ASN A 239 3.62 -5.97 12.04
CA ASN A 239 3.79 -6.36 13.44
C ASN A 239 5.02 -5.62 14.01
N PHE A 240 4.77 -4.54 14.74
CA PHE A 240 5.77 -3.75 15.48
C PHE A 240 5.23 -3.42 16.87
#